data_AF-A0A519BBR1-F1
#
_entry.id   AF-A0A519BBR1-F1
#
_cell.length_a   1.000
_cell.length_b   1.000
_cell.length_c   1.000
_cell.angle_alpha   90.00
_cell.angle_beta   90.00
_cell.angle_gamma   90.00
#
_symmetry.space_group_name_H-M   'P 1'
#
loop_
_entity.id
_entity.type
_entity.pdbx_description
1 polymer ?
#
loop_
_entity_poly.entity_id
_entity_poly.type
_entity_poly.pdbx_seq_one_letter_code
_entity_poly.pdbx_strand_id
1 'polypeptide(L)'
;MIRIFHTRSGLKKAVDRSAGGITDIALMPFSKNSLLSALKISEGIFKMDKSGETGDFNINNIININIFIEKSKKDLILMADEELSKIFDLKLKPVNSDNFSICVKTYDNLSNDFLNNLFNEFNFIVFFLALGAVVRLISPYIKDKLNDPGITVIDELGRFAVSLLSGHIGGGNEFTEKAANFLGAVPVITTATDVSGRFSVDMFAKKFGFFIEEAKTKIKEFNKASLNGEKFIVYLNESEWIKGGLDFNRYIKELRRYAERHSNEQDFRFITVASKFRELIKNSITPLNLIIISRRANLEELYEFNKFSDKHNINVAVLRPKSLVVGIGCNKNTDFNEVEEFVSSVFDEYNLSLNCVRNIATIDIKKDEGGILKFGEKYGKFVDFYSKEEINEFIDKNKSGGNNLLVHSSLRQGHALTIAQTGISAEAGIRNTKSLCYKHTGAYSVCEPCALLSSKNKELLICKKKKGNVTMAAAATM
;
A
#
# COMPACT_ATOMS: atom_id res chain seq x y z
N MET A 1 11.72 7.97 2.66
CA MET A 1 12.23 7.07 3.71
C MET A 1 11.48 5.78 3.60
N ILE A 2 12.22 4.67 3.61
CA ILE A 2 11.71 3.32 3.82
C ILE A 2 10.96 3.26 5.16
N ARG A 3 9.76 2.68 5.18
CA ARG A 3 9.16 2.26 6.46
C ARG A 3 9.92 1.01 6.92
N ILE A 4 10.51 1.03 8.12
CA ILE A 4 11.06 -0.17 8.74
C ILE A 4 9.97 -0.73 9.63
N PHE A 5 9.37 -1.87 9.25
CA PHE A 5 8.48 -2.59 10.15
C PHE A 5 9.32 -3.54 10.99
N HIS A 6 9.13 -3.41 12.30
CA HIS A 6 9.99 -3.96 13.36
C HIS A 6 11.43 -3.45 13.38
N THR A 7 11.58 -2.27 13.98
CA THR A 7 12.51 -2.15 15.11
C THR A 7 11.70 -1.66 16.30
N ARG A 8 11.81 -2.31 17.48
CA ARG A 8 11.32 -1.75 18.77
C ARG A 8 12.12 -0.48 19.19
N SER A 9 12.70 0.25 18.24
CA SER A 9 13.62 1.37 18.49
C SER A 9 13.42 2.51 17.47
N GLY A 10 12.31 3.23 17.61
CA GLY A 10 12.27 4.70 17.55
C GLY A 10 12.94 5.47 16.40
N LEU A 11 13.01 4.96 15.17
CA LEU A 11 13.55 5.72 14.03
C LEU A 11 12.48 6.49 13.25
N LYS A 12 12.80 7.75 12.94
CA LYS A 12 11.95 8.77 12.28
C LYS A 12 11.42 8.28 10.93
N LYS A 13 10.12 8.49 10.70
CA LYS A 13 9.35 8.05 9.52
C LYS A 13 9.22 9.17 8.50
N ALA A 14 9.38 8.86 7.21
CA ALA A 14 8.83 9.71 6.14
C ALA A 14 7.53 9.09 5.69
N VAL A 15 6.61 9.98 5.39
CA VAL A 15 5.24 9.63 5.09
C VAL A 15 5.14 9.37 3.58
N ASP A 16 5.09 8.09 3.22
CA ASP A 16 4.62 7.66 1.91
C ASP A 16 3.08 7.61 1.91
N ARG A 17 2.46 8.38 1.01
CA ARG A 17 1.01 8.59 0.88
C ARG A 17 0.32 7.53 0.01
N SER A 18 1.09 6.59 -0.56
CA SER A 18 0.60 5.60 -1.52
C SER A 18 0.35 4.20 -0.94
N ALA A 19 0.65 3.96 0.35
CA ALA A 19 0.50 2.64 0.96
C ALA A 19 0.02 2.69 2.42
N GLY A 20 -1.16 2.11 2.65
CA GLY A 20 -1.77 1.93 3.96
C GLY A 20 -0.87 1.14 4.92
N GLY A 21 -0.32 1.85 5.90
CA GLY A 21 0.31 1.23 7.07
C GLY A 21 0.36 2.19 8.25
N ILE A 22 0.32 3.50 7.99
CA ILE A 22 0.15 4.55 9.00
C ILE A 22 -0.73 5.64 8.39
N THR A 23 -1.71 6.10 9.15
CA THR A 23 -2.58 7.22 8.79
C THR A 23 -2.38 8.35 9.80
N ASP A 24 -1.64 9.37 9.42
CA ASP A 24 -1.34 10.55 10.24
C ASP A 24 -2.36 11.67 9.96
N ILE A 25 -3.13 12.05 10.98
CA ILE A 25 -4.21 13.04 10.91
C ILE A 25 -3.85 14.22 11.82
N ALA A 26 -3.90 15.43 11.27
CA ALA A 26 -3.80 16.67 12.03
C ALA A 26 -5.17 17.34 12.15
N LEU A 27 -5.60 17.62 13.37
CA LEU A 27 -6.82 18.39 13.66
C LEU A 27 -6.40 19.76 14.21
N MET A 28 -6.88 20.83 13.58
CA MET A 28 -6.50 22.22 13.92
C MET A 28 -7.70 22.99 14.51
N PRO A 29 -8.15 22.70 15.75
CA PRO A 29 -9.21 23.47 16.38
C PRO A 29 -8.73 24.85 16.87
N PHE A 30 -9.59 25.86 16.73
CA PHE A 30 -9.29 27.25 17.11
C PHE A 30 -10.21 27.80 18.22
N SER A 31 -11.27 27.08 18.58
CA SER A 31 -12.28 27.43 19.57
C SER A 31 -12.78 26.20 20.33
N LYS A 32 -13.50 26.41 21.44
CA LYS A 32 -14.13 25.33 22.22
C LYS A 32 -15.02 24.43 21.34
N ASN A 33 -15.84 25.02 20.48
CA ASN A 33 -16.74 24.26 19.60
C ASN A 33 -15.95 23.41 18.60
N SER A 34 -14.93 23.99 17.96
CA SER A 34 -14.09 23.24 17.03
C SER A 34 -13.29 22.12 17.71
N LEU A 35 -12.88 22.31 18.98
CA LEU A 35 -12.23 21.25 19.75
C LEU A 35 -13.19 20.09 20.01
N LEU A 36 -14.43 20.37 20.41
CA LEU A 36 -15.45 19.34 20.59
C LEU A 36 -15.70 18.56 19.29
N SER A 37 -15.74 19.24 18.14
CA SER A 37 -15.82 18.58 16.84
C SER A 37 -14.60 17.72 16.54
N ALA A 38 -13.39 18.21 16.80
CA ALA A 38 -12.15 17.44 16.64
C ALA A 38 -12.15 16.17 17.51
N LEU A 39 -12.62 16.28 18.76
CA LEU A 39 -12.76 15.15 19.69
C LEU A 39 -13.80 14.13 19.22
N LYS A 40 -14.96 14.57 18.70
CA LYS A 40 -15.98 13.68 18.12
C LYS A 40 -15.46 12.90 16.91
N ILE A 41 -14.73 13.58 16.01
CA ILE A 41 -14.08 12.90 14.87
C ILE A 41 -13.11 11.83 15.39
N SER A 42 -12.30 12.19 16.38
CA SER A 42 -11.31 11.28 16.98
C SER A 42 -11.95 10.05 17.62
N GLU A 43 -13.04 10.25 18.37
CA GLU A 43 -13.82 9.19 18.99
C GLU A 43 -14.49 8.28 17.94
N GLY A 44 -15.06 8.86 16.89
CA GLY A 44 -15.67 8.12 15.79
C GLY A 44 -14.67 7.21 15.08
N ILE A 45 -13.47 7.71 14.78
CA ILE A 45 -12.39 6.93 14.17
C ILE A 45 -11.96 5.79 15.09
N PHE A 46 -11.80 6.05 16.39
CA PHE A 46 -11.44 5.00 17.36
C PHE A 46 -12.52 3.90 17.49
N LYS A 47 -13.80 4.27 17.50
CA LYS A 47 -14.91 3.31 17.55
C LYS A 47 -14.94 2.42 16.30
N MET A 48 -14.67 3.00 15.12
CA MET A 48 -14.55 2.24 13.87
C MET A 48 -13.39 1.23 13.90
N ASP A 49 -12.24 1.61 14.47
CA ASP A 49 -11.10 0.70 14.64
C ASP A 49 -11.48 -0.53 15.49
N LYS A 50 -12.22 -0.32 16.59
CA LYS A 50 -12.63 -1.40 17.50
C LYS A 50 -13.73 -2.32 16.95
N SER A 51 -14.64 -1.84 16.13
CA SER A 51 -15.78 -2.64 15.64
C SER A 51 -15.43 -3.55 14.46
N GLY A 52 -14.27 -3.38 13.82
CA GLY A 52 -13.92 -4.10 12.59
C GLY A 52 -14.78 -3.69 11.37
N GLU A 53 -15.72 -2.75 11.52
CA GLU A 53 -16.50 -2.12 10.45
C GLU A 53 -15.70 -0.98 9.82
N THR A 54 -14.54 -1.26 9.25
CA THR A 54 -13.62 -0.18 8.86
C THR A 54 -13.86 0.40 7.48
N GLY A 55 -14.74 -0.22 6.67
CA GLY A 55 -14.87 0.14 5.27
C GLY A 55 -13.49 0.19 4.59
N ASP A 56 -13.25 1.24 3.80
CA ASP A 56 -12.01 1.42 3.03
C ASP A 56 -10.80 1.96 3.84
N PHE A 57 -10.97 2.25 5.14
CA PHE A 57 -9.82 2.41 6.06
C PHE A 57 -9.24 1.02 6.35
N ASN A 58 -8.03 0.77 5.87
CA ASN A 58 -7.40 -0.54 5.94
C ASN A 58 -7.08 -0.90 7.41
N ILE A 59 -7.63 -2.02 7.90
CA ILE A 59 -7.61 -2.56 9.29
C ILE A 59 -6.18 -2.79 9.84
N ASN A 60 -5.16 -2.67 9.00
CA ASN A 60 -3.76 -2.91 9.37
C ASN A 60 -2.94 -1.62 9.53
N ASN A 61 -3.56 -0.44 9.52
CA ASN A 61 -2.85 0.83 9.63
C ASN A 61 -2.79 1.31 11.08
N ILE A 62 -1.61 1.76 11.51
CA ILE A 62 -1.49 2.54 12.75
C ILE A 62 -2.10 3.93 12.50
N ILE A 63 -3.12 4.31 13.25
CA ILE A 63 -3.76 5.64 13.12
C ILE A 63 -3.15 6.58 14.16
N ASN A 64 -2.61 7.73 13.73
CA ASN A 64 -2.08 8.76 14.63
C ASN A 64 -2.85 10.05 14.48
N ILE A 65 -3.62 10.44 15.49
CA ILE A 65 -4.36 11.70 15.54
C ILE A 65 -3.59 12.71 16.39
N ASN A 66 -3.30 13.87 15.80
CA ASN A 66 -2.61 14.97 16.45
C ASN A 66 -3.54 16.18 16.48
N ILE A 67 -4.00 16.55 17.68
CA ILE A 67 -4.81 17.74 17.89
C ILE A 67 -3.84 18.90 18.19
N PHE A 68 -3.71 19.83 17.25
CA PHE A 68 -2.81 20.98 17.37
C PHE A 68 -3.54 22.19 17.93
N ILE A 69 -3.09 22.67 19.08
CA ILE A 69 -3.65 23.84 19.76
C ILE A 69 -2.56 24.90 19.93
N GLU A 70 -2.89 26.15 19.67
CA GLU A 70 -1.95 27.25 19.88
C GLU A 70 -1.55 27.34 21.36
N LYS A 71 -0.25 27.45 21.64
CA LYS A 71 0.32 27.43 23.00
C LYS A 71 -0.24 28.52 23.91
N SER A 72 -0.70 29.62 23.34
CA SER A 72 -1.37 30.72 24.04
C SER A 72 -2.74 30.32 24.61
N LYS A 73 -3.42 29.31 24.05
CA LYS A 73 -4.78 28.88 24.42
C LYS A 73 -4.79 27.81 25.50
N LYS A 74 -4.25 28.14 26.68
CA LYS A 74 -4.12 27.22 27.82
C LYS A 74 -5.43 26.54 28.22
N ASP A 75 -6.53 27.26 28.25
CA ASP A 75 -7.84 26.71 28.61
C ASP A 75 -8.32 25.63 27.64
N LEU A 76 -8.01 25.81 26.36
CA LEU A 76 -8.37 24.85 25.30
C LEU A 76 -7.52 23.58 25.39
N ILE A 77 -6.24 23.71 25.77
CA ILE A 77 -5.34 22.57 26.02
C ILE A 77 -5.85 21.76 27.20
N LEU A 78 -6.15 22.42 28.34
CA LEU A 78 -6.68 21.75 29.53
C LEU A 78 -8.00 21.03 29.25
N MET A 79 -8.90 21.69 28.51
CA MET A 79 -10.16 21.08 28.10
C MET A 79 -9.94 19.85 27.20
N ALA A 80 -9.00 19.91 26.26
CA ALA A 80 -8.71 18.78 25.39
C ALA A 80 -8.22 17.58 26.21
N ASP A 81 -7.33 17.80 27.17
CA ASP A 81 -6.81 16.76 28.05
C ASP A 81 -7.92 16.16 28.93
N GLU A 82 -8.81 16.99 29.48
CA GLU A 82 -9.94 16.56 30.31
C GLU A 82 -10.91 15.69 29.50
N GLU A 83 -11.32 16.14 28.31
CA GLU A 83 -12.28 15.41 27.47
C GLU A 83 -11.69 14.11 26.91
N LEU A 84 -10.41 14.10 26.51
CA LEU A 84 -9.75 12.86 26.10
C LEU A 84 -9.70 11.84 27.24
N SER A 85 -9.46 12.28 28.47
CA SER A 85 -9.46 11.40 29.63
C SER A 85 -10.84 10.75 29.86
N LYS A 86 -11.93 11.47 29.58
CA LYS A 86 -13.31 10.94 29.66
C LYS A 86 -13.64 9.94 28.56
N ILE A 87 -13.26 10.24 27.31
CA ILE A 87 -13.56 9.40 26.15
C ILE A 87 -12.84 8.05 26.24
N PHE A 88 -11.64 8.02 26.80
CA PHE A 88 -10.75 6.86 26.72
C PHE A 88 -10.41 6.20 28.08
N ASP A 89 -11.00 6.66 29.18
CA ASP A 89 -10.83 6.13 30.54
C ASP A 89 -9.35 6.05 31.00
N LEU A 90 -8.58 7.11 30.72
CA LEU A 90 -7.13 7.13 30.93
C LEU A 90 -6.67 8.38 31.67
N LYS A 91 -5.82 8.19 32.69
CA LYS A 91 -5.00 9.24 33.30
C LYS A 91 -3.78 9.51 32.42
N LEU A 92 -3.77 10.64 31.71
CA LEU A 92 -2.58 11.31 31.14
C LEU A 92 -1.50 10.38 30.54
N LYS A 93 -1.84 9.67 29.47
CA LYS A 93 -0.89 9.18 28.45
C LYS A 93 -1.58 9.23 27.09
N PRO A 94 -0.84 9.35 25.96
CA PRO A 94 -1.42 9.11 24.65
C PRO A 94 -2.21 7.79 24.68
N VAL A 95 -3.41 7.78 24.09
CA VAL A 95 -4.18 6.53 23.93
C VAL A 95 -3.38 5.65 23.00
N ASN A 96 -2.46 4.84 23.51
CA ASN A 96 -1.69 3.90 22.72
C ASN A 96 -2.38 2.54 22.83
N SER A 97 -3.14 2.17 21.80
CA SER A 97 -3.30 0.75 21.47
C SER A 97 -2.21 0.36 20.47
N ASP A 98 -2.03 -0.93 20.20
CA ASP A 98 -1.01 -1.39 19.24
C ASP A 98 -1.14 -0.71 17.86
N ASN A 99 -2.35 -0.23 17.49
CA ASN A 99 -2.66 0.35 16.17
C ASN A 99 -3.32 1.74 16.21
N PHE A 100 -3.47 2.41 17.36
CA PHE A 100 -4.08 3.74 17.43
C PHE A 100 -3.36 4.62 18.44
N SER A 101 -3.08 5.87 18.07
CA SER A 101 -2.54 6.92 18.94
C SER A 101 -3.30 8.24 18.77
N ILE A 102 -3.57 8.92 19.89
CA ILE A 102 -4.03 10.32 19.90
C ILE A 102 -3.20 11.15 20.85
N CYS A 103 -2.83 12.35 20.43
CA CYS A 103 -2.09 13.30 21.25
C CYS A 103 -2.53 14.74 21.01
N VAL A 104 -2.49 15.54 22.07
CA VAL A 104 -2.57 17.00 22.00
C VAL A 104 -1.15 17.53 21.82
N LYS A 105 -0.95 18.35 20.79
CA LYS A 105 0.31 19.03 20.49
C LYS A 105 0.09 20.53 20.52
N THR A 106 1.13 21.27 20.92
CA THR A 106 1.09 22.72 20.92
C THR A 106 1.96 23.31 19.82
N TYR A 107 1.56 24.45 19.26
CA TYR A 107 2.35 25.24 18.32
C TYR A 107 2.35 26.72 18.74
N ASP A 108 3.37 27.49 18.38
CA ASP A 108 3.48 28.89 18.80
C ASP A 108 2.58 29.82 17.98
N ASN A 109 2.62 29.69 16.65
CA ASN A 109 1.74 30.38 15.71
C ASN A 109 1.64 29.60 14.39
N LEU A 110 0.75 30.03 13.48
CA LEU A 110 0.65 29.46 12.13
C LEU A 110 1.79 29.97 11.23
N SER A 111 3.05 29.76 11.63
CA SER A 111 4.22 30.11 10.83
C SER A 111 4.30 29.30 9.56
N ASN A 112 5.08 29.82 8.59
CA ASN A 112 5.36 29.09 7.37
C ASN A 112 6.04 27.75 7.63
N ASP A 113 6.98 27.70 8.58
CA ASP A 113 7.68 26.46 8.94
C ASP A 113 6.72 25.43 9.52
N PHE A 114 5.81 25.85 10.41
CA PHE A 114 4.81 24.95 10.99
C PHE A 114 3.87 24.41 9.92
N LEU A 115 3.33 25.27 9.05
CA LEU A 115 2.43 24.87 7.96
C LEU A 115 3.13 23.95 6.95
N ASN A 116 4.38 24.23 6.60
CA ASN A 116 5.18 23.37 5.74
C ASN A 116 5.39 21.98 6.38
N ASN A 117 5.73 21.93 7.67
CA ASN A 117 5.85 20.65 8.38
C ASN A 117 4.53 19.89 8.41
N LEU A 118 3.42 20.59 8.69
CA LEU A 118 2.08 20.00 8.66
C LEU A 118 1.77 19.38 7.29
N PHE A 119 2.08 20.11 6.21
CA PHE A 119 1.87 19.66 4.83
C PHE A 119 2.73 18.46 4.45
N ASN A 120 3.92 18.30 5.02
CA ASN A 120 4.85 17.22 4.69
C ASN A 120 4.63 15.96 5.56
N GLU A 121 4.25 16.14 6.83
CA GLU A 121 4.17 15.06 7.83
C GLU A 121 2.80 14.39 7.93
N PHE A 122 1.72 15.02 7.46
CA PHE A 122 0.37 14.49 7.66
C PHE A 122 -0.28 14.01 6.36
N ASN A 123 -1.09 12.95 6.46
CA ASN A 123 -1.91 12.48 5.35
C ASN A 123 -3.19 13.30 5.21
N PHE A 124 -3.80 13.65 6.35
CA PHE A 124 -5.03 14.42 6.42
C PHE A 124 -4.85 15.59 7.37
N ILE A 125 -5.37 16.76 6.98
CA ILE A 125 -5.38 17.95 7.82
C ILE A 125 -6.79 18.50 7.82
N VAL A 126 -7.33 18.73 9.03
CA VAL A 126 -8.66 19.29 9.24
C VAL A 126 -8.53 20.68 9.82
N PHE A 127 -8.97 21.68 9.06
CA PHE A 127 -9.03 23.07 9.52
C PHE A 127 -10.44 23.42 9.95
N PHE A 128 -10.59 23.93 11.16
CA PHE A 128 -11.86 24.45 11.68
C PHE A 128 -11.92 25.97 11.51
N LEU A 129 -11.94 26.43 10.25
CA LEU A 129 -11.86 27.83 9.85
C LEU A 129 -12.78 28.09 8.66
N ALA A 130 -13.00 29.38 8.35
CA ALA A 130 -13.62 29.77 7.10
C ALA A 130 -12.80 29.25 5.89
N LEU A 131 -13.48 28.68 4.90
CA LEU A 131 -12.87 28.10 3.69
C LEU A 131 -11.87 29.04 3.01
N GLY A 132 -12.24 30.32 2.85
CA GLY A 132 -11.38 31.32 2.23
C GLY A 132 -10.09 31.61 3.02
N ALA A 133 -10.12 31.48 4.35
CA ALA A 133 -8.91 31.62 5.17
C ALA A 133 -7.97 30.43 4.96
N VAL A 134 -8.51 29.21 4.95
CA VAL A 134 -7.73 27.99 4.70
C VAL A 134 -7.07 28.04 3.33
N VAL A 135 -7.80 28.41 2.28
CA VAL A 135 -7.24 28.54 0.92
C VAL A 135 -6.03 29.48 0.89
N ARG A 136 -6.11 30.62 1.57
CA ARG A 136 -4.98 31.58 1.64
C ARG A 136 -3.80 31.02 2.44
N LEU A 137 -4.06 30.33 3.56
CA LEU A 137 -3.02 29.73 4.40
C LEU A 137 -2.25 28.64 3.66
N ILE A 138 -2.95 27.80 2.89
CA ILE A 138 -2.33 26.62 2.28
C ILE A 138 -1.74 26.87 0.89
N SER A 139 -2.17 27.95 0.20
CA SER A 139 -1.78 28.27 -1.19
C SER A 139 -0.26 28.13 -1.48
N PRO A 140 0.66 28.59 -0.61
CA PRO A 140 2.11 28.46 -0.86
C PRO A 140 2.65 27.02 -0.86
N TYR A 141 1.90 26.05 -0.34
CA TYR A 141 2.35 24.68 -0.09
C TYR A 141 1.72 23.64 -1.03
N ILE A 142 0.75 24.05 -1.85
CA ILE A 142 0.05 23.17 -2.81
C ILE A 142 1.04 22.78 -3.92
N LYS A 143 1.22 21.48 -4.16
CA LYS A 143 2.11 20.95 -5.20
C LYS A 143 1.31 20.18 -6.24
N ASP A 144 0.75 19.05 -5.86
CA ASP A 144 -0.05 18.20 -6.74
C ASP A 144 -0.91 17.20 -5.98
N LYS A 145 -1.97 16.70 -6.63
CA LYS A 145 -2.97 15.77 -6.06
C LYS A 145 -2.44 14.40 -5.62
N LEU A 146 -1.22 14.02 -6.03
CA LEU A 146 -0.60 12.75 -5.64
C LEU A 146 0.18 12.91 -4.35
N ASN A 147 0.79 14.08 -4.16
CA ASN A 147 1.69 14.37 -3.07
C ASN A 147 1.08 15.23 -1.97
N ASP A 148 0.05 16.04 -2.23
CA ASP A 148 -0.57 16.94 -1.23
C ASP A 148 -1.49 16.20 -0.25
N PRO A 149 -1.61 16.67 1.02
CA PRO A 149 -2.45 16.00 2.01
C PRO A 149 -3.94 16.18 1.66
N GLY A 150 -4.78 15.26 2.12
CA GLY A 150 -6.22 15.45 2.11
C GLY A 150 -6.58 16.60 3.04
N ILE A 151 -7.12 17.70 2.51
CA ILE A 151 -7.55 18.84 3.33
C ILE A 151 -9.06 18.84 3.46
N THR A 152 -9.54 18.79 4.70
CA THR A 152 -10.96 18.97 5.03
C THR A 152 -11.12 20.29 5.79
N VAL A 153 -12.11 21.09 5.40
CA VAL A 153 -12.47 22.32 6.10
C VAL A 153 -13.83 22.19 6.74
N ILE A 154 -13.92 22.46 8.03
CA ILE A 154 -15.16 22.34 8.80
C ILE A 154 -15.50 23.73 9.36
N ASP A 155 -16.74 24.19 9.21
CA ASP A 155 -17.16 25.45 9.82
C ASP A 155 -17.20 25.36 11.35
N GLU A 156 -17.13 26.48 12.05
CA GLU A 156 -17.02 26.50 13.52
C GLU A 156 -18.16 25.77 14.25
N LEU A 157 -19.33 25.68 13.62
CA LEU A 157 -20.50 24.98 14.16
C LEU A 157 -20.59 23.51 13.74
N GLY A 158 -19.66 23.03 12.91
CA GLY A 158 -19.67 21.64 12.42
C GLY A 158 -20.88 21.30 11.55
N ARG A 159 -21.41 22.27 10.80
CA ARG A 159 -22.56 22.08 9.90
C ARG A 159 -22.14 21.57 8.53
N PHE A 160 -20.98 21.99 8.04
CA PHE A 160 -20.46 21.60 6.74
C PHE A 160 -19.03 21.09 6.88
N ALA A 161 -18.74 19.96 6.22
CA ALA A 161 -17.39 19.46 6.04
C ALA A 161 -17.06 19.49 4.54
N VAL A 162 -16.15 20.37 4.14
CA VAL A 162 -15.78 20.63 2.74
C VAL A 162 -14.49 19.90 2.42
N SER A 163 -14.51 19.06 1.38
CA SER A 163 -13.29 18.44 0.85
C SER A 163 -12.58 19.45 -0.05
N LEU A 164 -11.41 19.93 0.37
CA LEU A 164 -10.71 21.05 -0.28
C LEU A 164 -9.56 20.60 -1.18
N LEU A 165 -8.70 19.68 -0.73
CA LEU A 165 -7.56 19.17 -1.51
C LEU A 165 -7.45 17.65 -1.46
N SER A 166 -6.82 17.11 -2.51
CA SER A 166 -6.52 15.68 -2.66
C SER A 166 -7.71 14.76 -2.43
N GLY A 167 -8.89 15.18 -2.91
CA GLY A 167 -10.17 14.49 -2.71
C GLY A 167 -10.16 13.00 -3.10
N HIS A 168 -9.69 12.68 -4.32
CA HIS A 168 -9.63 11.30 -4.80
C HIS A 168 -8.35 10.59 -4.35
N ILE A 169 -7.19 10.88 -4.98
CA ILE A 169 -5.95 10.11 -4.74
C ILE A 169 -5.40 10.32 -3.33
N GLY A 170 -5.60 11.48 -2.72
CA GLY A 170 -5.28 11.66 -1.31
C GLY A 170 -6.28 11.01 -0.36
N GLY A 171 -7.49 10.67 -0.83
CA GLY A 171 -8.58 10.16 0.01
C GLY A 171 -9.31 11.27 0.79
N GLY A 172 -9.12 12.54 0.42
CA GLY A 172 -9.72 13.68 1.11
C GLY A 172 -11.25 13.65 1.11
N ASN A 173 -11.88 13.12 0.05
CA ASN A 173 -13.33 13.00 -0.07
C ASN A 173 -13.86 11.98 0.93
N GLU A 174 -13.32 10.76 0.90
CA GLU A 174 -13.68 9.69 1.83
C GLU A 174 -13.48 10.12 3.29
N PHE A 175 -12.35 10.77 3.61
CA PHE A 175 -12.12 11.30 4.95
C PHE A 175 -13.17 12.36 5.33
N THR A 176 -13.48 13.28 4.41
CA THR A 176 -14.49 14.33 4.62
C THR A 176 -15.87 13.75 4.91
N GLU A 177 -16.29 12.71 4.18
CA GLU A 177 -17.58 12.03 4.43
C GLU A 177 -17.62 11.42 5.83
N LYS A 178 -16.55 10.73 6.25
CA LYS A 178 -16.52 10.13 7.59
C LYS A 178 -16.50 11.19 8.69
N ALA A 179 -15.67 12.22 8.53
CA ALA A 179 -15.67 13.37 9.44
C ALA A 179 -17.06 14.01 9.53
N ALA A 180 -17.76 14.19 8.40
CA ALA A 180 -19.11 14.72 8.37
C ALA A 180 -20.09 13.81 9.13
N ASN A 181 -20.05 12.50 8.87
CA ASN A 181 -20.91 11.51 9.51
C ASN A 181 -20.73 11.49 11.03
N PHE A 182 -19.49 11.57 11.55
CA PHE A 182 -19.23 11.63 12.98
C PHE A 182 -19.78 12.90 13.64
N LEU A 183 -19.85 13.99 12.89
CA LEU A 183 -20.35 15.28 13.37
C LEU A 183 -21.86 15.45 13.17
N GLY A 184 -22.49 14.66 12.29
CA GLY A 184 -23.81 14.97 11.75
C GLY A 184 -23.79 16.20 10.82
N ALA A 185 -22.63 16.51 10.22
CA ALA A 185 -22.46 17.60 9.28
C ALA A 185 -22.89 17.18 7.86
N VAL A 186 -23.11 18.17 6.98
CA VAL A 186 -23.28 17.95 5.54
C VAL A 186 -21.91 17.86 4.87
N PRO A 187 -21.54 16.73 4.24
CA PRO A 187 -20.33 16.67 3.42
C PRO A 187 -20.53 17.46 2.13
N VAL A 188 -19.54 18.29 1.77
CA VAL A 188 -19.52 19.07 0.52
C VAL A 188 -18.39 18.55 -0.34
N ILE A 189 -18.73 17.68 -1.29
CA ILE A 189 -17.83 17.10 -2.29
C ILE A 189 -18.28 17.58 -3.67
N THR A 190 -17.38 18.24 -4.39
CA THR A 190 -17.69 18.89 -5.68
C THR A 190 -16.98 18.23 -6.86
N THR A 191 -16.18 17.21 -6.59
CA THR A 191 -15.36 16.54 -7.60
C THR A 191 -16.22 15.78 -8.60
N ALA A 192 -16.04 16.09 -9.90
CA ALA A 192 -16.87 15.55 -10.99
C ALA A 192 -16.92 14.02 -11.03
N THR A 193 -15.83 13.33 -10.67
CA THR A 193 -15.75 11.86 -10.66
C THR A 193 -16.60 11.22 -9.55
N ASP A 194 -16.79 11.89 -8.40
CA ASP A 194 -17.70 11.40 -7.34
C ASP A 194 -19.15 11.79 -7.60
N VAL A 195 -19.40 13.01 -8.11
CA VAL A 195 -20.75 13.46 -8.49
C VAL A 195 -21.32 12.59 -9.62
N SER A 196 -20.46 12.01 -10.47
CA SER A 196 -20.86 11.13 -11.56
C SER A 196 -20.82 9.63 -11.23
N GLY A 197 -20.27 9.23 -10.07
CA GLY A 197 -20.08 7.82 -9.71
C GLY A 197 -19.31 7.02 -10.77
N ARG A 198 -18.30 7.65 -11.41
CA ARG A 198 -17.56 7.09 -12.54
C ARG A 198 -16.22 6.50 -12.12
N PHE A 199 -15.77 5.51 -12.86
CA PHE A 199 -14.53 4.79 -12.59
C PHE A 199 -13.29 5.68 -12.73
N SER A 200 -12.34 5.51 -11.82
CA SER A 200 -11.01 6.12 -11.89
C SER A 200 -9.95 5.03 -11.74
N VAL A 201 -9.01 4.98 -12.68
CA VAL A 201 -7.95 3.96 -12.68
C VAL A 201 -6.98 4.15 -11.52
N ASP A 202 -6.75 5.40 -11.11
CA ASP A 202 -5.95 5.76 -9.95
C ASP A 202 -6.62 5.37 -8.63
N MET A 203 -7.94 5.51 -8.52
CA MET A 203 -8.68 5.06 -7.32
C MET A 203 -8.71 3.56 -7.23
N PHE A 204 -8.95 2.90 -8.35
CA PHE A 204 -8.84 1.45 -8.46
C PHE A 204 -7.44 0.97 -8.04
N ALA A 205 -6.38 1.55 -8.60
CA ALA A 205 -5.02 1.18 -8.23
C ALA A 205 -4.72 1.45 -6.75
N LYS A 206 -5.11 2.61 -6.21
CA LYS A 206 -4.90 2.96 -4.80
C LYS A 206 -5.60 1.98 -3.86
N LYS A 207 -6.88 1.70 -4.13
CA LYS A 207 -7.72 0.80 -3.33
C LYS A 207 -7.07 -0.57 -3.15
N PHE A 208 -6.54 -1.13 -4.23
CA PHE A 208 -5.90 -2.45 -4.21
C PHE A 208 -4.38 -2.39 -4.05
N GLY A 209 -3.80 -1.21 -3.84
CA GLY A 209 -2.38 -1.01 -3.62
C GLY A 209 -1.49 -1.31 -4.83
N PHE A 210 -2.00 -1.11 -6.05
CA PHE A 210 -1.29 -1.34 -7.31
C PHE A 210 -0.40 -0.16 -7.68
N PHE A 211 0.71 -0.47 -8.33
CA PHE A 211 1.53 0.50 -9.04
C PHE A 211 1.05 0.61 -10.49
N ILE A 212 0.89 1.83 -11.00
CA ILE A 212 0.46 2.09 -12.38
C ILE A 212 1.69 2.38 -13.23
N GLU A 213 1.96 1.56 -14.24
CA GLU A 213 2.99 1.87 -15.22
C GLU A 213 2.58 3.10 -16.04
N GLU A 214 3.52 4.02 -16.25
CA GLU A 214 3.29 5.28 -16.98
C GLU A 214 2.13 6.13 -16.41
N ALA A 215 1.97 6.14 -15.08
CA ALA A 215 0.86 6.80 -14.39
C ALA A 215 0.50 8.21 -14.91
N LYS A 216 1.50 9.03 -15.26
CA LYS A 216 1.29 10.42 -15.73
C LYS A 216 0.43 10.52 -16.99
N THR A 217 0.60 9.60 -17.94
CA THR A 217 -0.16 9.56 -19.20
C THR A 217 -1.46 8.78 -19.00
N LYS A 218 -1.36 7.57 -18.44
CA LYS A 218 -2.49 6.63 -18.35
C LYS A 218 -3.63 7.06 -17.46
N ILE A 219 -3.36 7.73 -16.35
CA ILE A 219 -4.43 8.23 -15.46
C ILE A 219 -5.37 9.19 -16.21
N LYS A 220 -4.80 10.09 -17.02
CA LYS A 220 -5.60 11.10 -17.75
C LYS A 220 -6.46 10.44 -18.84
N GLU A 221 -5.87 9.52 -19.60
CA GLU A 221 -6.55 8.83 -20.71
C GLU A 221 -7.71 7.98 -20.20
N PHE A 222 -7.47 7.14 -19.19
CA PHE A 222 -8.51 6.26 -18.63
C PHE A 222 -9.63 7.03 -17.91
N ASN A 223 -9.29 8.07 -17.16
CA ASN A 223 -10.32 8.85 -16.48
C ASN A 223 -11.18 9.64 -17.50
N LYS A 224 -10.58 10.13 -18.59
CA LYS A 224 -11.35 10.73 -19.70
C LYS A 224 -12.29 9.72 -20.36
N ALA A 225 -11.79 8.51 -20.66
CA ALA A 225 -12.61 7.43 -21.20
C ALA A 225 -13.79 7.09 -20.28
N SER A 226 -13.56 7.05 -18.96
CA SER A 226 -14.64 6.78 -18.00
C SER A 226 -15.68 7.88 -17.99
N LEU A 227 -15.28 9.15 -18.01
CA LEU A 227 -16.20 10.29 -18.11
C LEU A 227 -17.02 10.27 -19.42
N ASN A 228 -16.47 9.75 -20.50
CA ASN A 228 -17.18 9.56 -21.77
C ASN A 228 -18.15 8.36 -21.76
N GLY A 229 -18.12 7.52 -20.72
CA GLY A 229 -18.95 6.31 -20.62
C GLY A 229 -18.41 5.15 -21.47
N GLU A 230 -17.12 5.18 -21.76
CA GLU A 230 -16.46 4.09 -22.49
C GLU A 230 -16.34 2.84 -21.61
N LYS A 231 -16.29 1.66 -22.25
CA LYS A 231 -16.20 0.38 -21.56
C LYS A 231 -14.75 -0.01 -21.30
N PHE A 232 -14.56 -0.77 -20.22
CA PHE A 232 -13.27 -1.23 -19.74
C PHE A 232 -13.20 -2.76 -19.75
N ILE A 233 -12.07 -3.29 -20.18
CA ILE A 233 -11.72 -4.70 -20.01
C ILE A 233 -10.66 -4.78 -18.94
N VAL A 234 -10.88 -5.63 -17.94
CA VAL A 234 -9.88 -5.92 -16.91
C VAL A 234 -9.38 -7.34 -17.14
N TYR A 235 -8.11 -7.47 -17.49
CA TYR A 235 -7.45 -8.76 -17.68
C TYR A 235 -6.56 -9.09 -16.49
N LEU A 236 -6.75 -10.29 -15.92
CA LEU A 236 -5.98 -10.83 -14.80
C LEU A 236 -5.89 -12.35 -14.97
N ASN A 237 -4.75 -12.84 -15.47
CA ASN A 237 -4.61 -14.26 -15.80
C ASN A 237 -4.58 -15.14 -14.55
N GLU A 238 -5.60 -15.96 -14.34
CA GLU A 238 -5.78 -16.83 -13.16
C GLU A 238 -4.55 -17.70 -12.86
N SER A 239 -3.88 -18.19 -13.92
CA SER A 239 -2.68 -19.04 -13.79
C SER A 239 -1.49 -18.34 -13.11
N GLU A 240 -1.45 -17.01 -13.07
CA GLU A 240 -0.42 -16.24 -12.36
C GLU A 240 -0.65 -16.17 -10.85
N TRP A 241 -1.86 -16.48 -10.38
CA TRP A 241 -2.29 -16.23 -9.00
C TRP A 241 -2.52 -17.50 -8.20
N ILE A 242 -2.85 -18.62 -8.87
CA ILE A 242 -2.99 -19.94 -8.22
C ILE A 242 -1.70 -20.37 -7.51
N LYS A 243 -0.53 -20.03 -8.05
CA LYS A 243 0.80 -20.53 -7.61
C LYS A 243 1.37 -19.86 -6.35
N GLY A 244 0.53 -19.26 -5.51
CA GLY A 244 1.02 -18.48 -4.37
C GLY A 244 -0.02 -18.22 -3.30
N GLY A 245 -0.95 -19.14 -3.05
CA GLY A 245 -1.83 -19.10 -1.88
C GLY A 245 -2.85 -17.96 -1.79
N LEU A 246 -2.94 -17.08 -2.79
CA LEU A 246 -3.98 -16.06 -2.88
C LEU A 246 -5.30 -16.69 -3.29
N ASP A 247 -6.36 -16.40 -2.54
CA ASP A 247 -7.73 -16.72 -2.94
C ASP A 247 -8.13 -15.83 -4.12
N PHE A 248 -7.77 -16.28 -5.32
CA PHE A 248 -8.04 -15.58 -6.59
C PHE A 248 -9.53 -15.24 -6.75
N ASN A 249 -10.41 -16.14 -6.29
CA ASN A 249 -11.85 -15.95 -6.37
C ASN A 249 -12.31 -14.81 -5.48
N ARG A 250 -11.82 -14.77 -4.23
CA ARG A 250 -12.06 -13.63 -3.33
C ARG A 250 -11.52 -12.34 -3.92
N TYR A 251 -10.30 -12.37 -4.45
CA TYR A 251 -9.66 -11.20 -5.02
C TYR A 251 -10.42 -10.62 -6.23
N ILE A 252 -10.80 -11.46 -7.18
CA ILE A 252 -11.66 -11.07 -8.32
C ILE A 252 -13.02 -10.54 -7.84
N LYS A 253 -13.62 -11.17 -6.83
CA LYS A 253 -14.90 -10.72 -6.28
C LYS A 253 -14.81 -9.32 -5.68
N GLU A 254 -13.72 -9.00 -4.99
CA GLU A 254 -13.48 -7.65 -4.46
C GLU A 254 -13.26 -6.62 -5.58
N LEU A 255 -12.50 -6.97 -6.64
CA LEU A 255 -12.31 -6.09 -7.80
C LEU A 255 -13.64 -5.80 -8.52
N ARG A 256 -14.51 -6.81 -8.68
CA ARG A 256 -15.83 -6.66 -9.30
C ARG A 256 -16.76 -5.77 -8.48
N ARG A 257 -16.86 -6.02 -7.18
CA ARG A 257 -17.66 -5.18 -6.26
C ARG A 257 -17.22 -3.73 -6.27
N TYR A 258 -15.93 -3.47 -6.40
CA TYR A 258 -15.44 -2.10 -6.54
C TYR A 258 -15.93 -1.47 -7.84
N ALA A 259 -15.82 -2.19 -8.97
CA ALA A 259 -16.29 -1.71 -10.26
C ALA A 259 -17.80 -1.45 -10.27
N GLU A 260 -18.61 -2.34 -9.66
CA GLU A 260 -20.07 -2.20 -9.53
C GLU A 260 -20.50 -0.96 -8.72
N ARG A 261 -19.71 -0.54 -7.73
CA ARG A 261 -20.03 0.64 -6.90
C ARG A 261 -19.66 1.97 -7.55
N HIS A 262 -18.67 1.96 -8.45
CA HIS A 262 -18.06 3.16 -9.01
C HIS A 262 -18.23 3.26 -10.54
N SER A 263 -19.07 2.40 -11.13
CA SER A 263 -19.48 2.44 -12.53
C SER A 263 -20.68 1.49 -12.70
N ASN A 264 -21.36 1.53 -13.84
CA ASN A 264 -22.32 0.47 -14.14
C ASN A 264 -21.55 -0.84 -14.34
N GLU A 265 -22.03 -1.95 -13.76
CA GLU A 265 -21.40 -3.28 -13.91
C GLU A 265 -21.18 -3.65 -15.39
N GLN A 266 -22.09 -3.21 -16.27
CA GLN A 266 -22.03 -3.44 -17.71
C GLN A 266 -20.88 -2.70 -18.42
N ASP A 267 -20.25 -1.73 -17.76
CA ASP A 267 -19.09 -1.00 -18.28
C ASP A 267 -17.81 -1.83 -18.16
N PHE A 268 -17.81 -2.86 -17.30
CA PHE A 268 -16.63 -3.68 -17.00
C PHE A 268 -16.77 -5.11 -17.50
N ARG A 269 -15.76 -5.56 -18.25
CA ARG A 269 -15.60 -6.98 -18.61
C ARG A 269 -14.31 -7.54 -18.03
N PHE A 270 -14.45 -8.39 -17.02
CA PHE A 270 -13.32 -9.10 -16.44
C PHE A 270 -13.02 -10.39 -17.21
N ILE A 271 -11.76 -10.58 -17.60
CA ILE A 271 -11.27 -11.75 -18.31
C ILE A 271 -10.12 -12.35 -17.52
N THR A 272 -10.27 -13.61 -17.11
CA THR A 272 -9.28 -14.31 -16.28
C THR A 272 -8.53 -15.41 -16.99
N VAL A 273 -8.95 -15.76 -18.21
CA VAL A 273 -8.42 -16.88 -18.98
C VAL A 273 -7.70 -16.35 -20.22
N ALA A 274 -6.43 -16.71 -20.38
CA ALA A 274 -5.58 -16.21 -21.47
C ALA A 274 -6.15 -16.52 -22.87
N SER A 275 -6.76 -17.69 -23.09
CA SER A 275 -7.38 -18.03 -24.38
C SER A 275 -8.55 -17.11 -24.73
N LYS A 276 -9.43 -16.81 -23.77
CA LYS A 276 -10.54 -15.86 -23.93
C LYS A 276 -10.04 -14.44 -24.20
N PHE A 277 -8.93 -14.05 -23.55
CA PHE A 277 -8.31 -12.76 -23.81
C PHE A 277 -7.78 -12.66 -25.25
N ARG A 278 -7.06 -13.68 -25.72
CA ARG A 278 -6.56 -13.72 -27.11
C ARG A 278 -7.70 -13.68 -28.14
N GLU A 279 -8.78 -14.39 -27.88
CA GLU A 279 -9.97 -14.36 -28.75
C GLU A 279 -10.59 -12.96 -28.81
N LEU A 280 -10.72 -12.30 -27.65
CA LEU A 280 -11.24 -10.93 -27.59
C LEU A 280 -10.39 -9.96 -28.40
N ILE A 281 -9.05 -9.98 -28.22
CA ILE A 281 -8.15 -9.07 -28.92
C ILE A 281 -8.21 -9.29 -30.43
N LYS A 282 -8.28 -10.53 -30.89
CA LYS A 282 -8.39 -10.85 -32.33
C LYS A 282 -9.70 -10.37 -32.96
N ASN A 283 -10.79 -10.40 -32.20
CA ASN A 283 -12.13 -10.11 -32.71
C ASN A 283 -12.60 -8.68 -32.40
N SER A 284 -11.80 -7.86 -31.71
CA SER A 284 -12.20 -6.50 -31.34
C SER A 284 -12.04 -5.54 -32.52
N ILE A 285 -13.12 -4.82 -32.83
CA ILE A 285 -13.19 -3.89 -33.98
C ILE A 285 -13.22 -2.42 -33.49
N THR A 286 -13.36 -2.19 -32.17
CA THR A 286 -13.50 -0.86 -31.56
C THR A 286 -12.32 -0.52 -30.64
N PRO A 287 -12.08 0.77 -30.36
CA PRO A 287 -11.16 1.19 -29.29
C PRO A 287 -11.50 0.47 -27.98
N LEU A 288 -10.47 -0.03 -27.31
CA LEU A 288 -10.61 -0.73 -26.03
C LEU A 288 -9.83 0.04 -24.95
N ASN A 289 -10.45 0.23 -23.79
CA ASN A 289 -9.74 0.64 -22.58
C ASN A 289 -9.39 -0.63 -21.79
N LEU A 290 -8.13 -1.06 -21.91
CA LEU A 290 -7.66 -2.32 -21.36
C LEU A 290 -6.82 -2.08 -20.10
N ILE A 291 -7.25 -2.65 -18.98
CA ILE A 291 -6.51 -2.70 -17.73
C ILE A 291 -5.92 -4.09 -17.58
N ILE A 292 -4.60 -4.21 -17.58
CA ILE A 292 -3.89 -5.47 -17.34
C ILE A 292 -3.37 -5.45 -15.91
N ILE A 293 -3.82 -6.38 -15.07
CA ILE A 293 -3.26 -6.60 -13.74
C ILE A 293 -2.36 -7.83 -13.82
N SER A 294 -1.06 -7.67 -13.63
CA SER A 294 -0.12 -8.80 -13.76
C SER A 294 1.15 -8.62 -12.95
N ARG A 295 1.66 -9.75 -12.46
CA ARG A 295 2.97 -9.82 -11.80
C ARG A 295 4.14 -9.90 -12.79
N ARG A 296 3.86 -10.16 -14.07
CA ARG A 296 4.90 -10.49 -15.06
C ARG A 296 5.60 -9.28 -15.63
N ALA A 297 6.93 -9.27 -15.67
CA ALA A 297 7.66 -8.15 -16.26
C ALA A 297 7.32 -8.00 -17.75
N ASN A 298 7.46 -9.09 -18.49
CA ASN A 298 7.16 -9.19 -19.90
C ASN A 298 5.77 -9.82 -20.09
N LEU A 299 4.88 -9.06 -20.71
CA LEU A 299 3.51 -9.46 -21.01
C LEU A 299 3.47 -9.98 -22.45
N GLU A 300 3.47 -11.30 -22.63
CA GLU A 300 3.28 -11.92 -23.95
C GLU A 300 1.97 -11.45 -24.59
N GLU A 301 0.96 -11.19 -23.75
CA GLU A 301 -0.30 -10.60 -24.11
C GLU A 301 -0.15 -9.25 -24.82
N LEU A 302 0.86 -8.46 -24.46
CA LEU A 302 1.20 -7.21 -25.14
C LEU A 302 1.93 -7.45 -26.47
N TYR A 303 2.70 -8.52 -26.61
CA TYR A 303 3.35 -8.87 -27.88
C TYR A 303 2.32 -9.35 -28.92
N GLU A 304 1.43 -10.26 -28.51
CA GLU A 304 0.29 -10.67 -29.32
C GLU A 304 -0.60 -9.47 -29.64
N PHE A 305 -0.86 -8.59 -28.66
CA PHE A 305 -1.55 -7.33 -28.88
C PHE A 305 -0.87 -6.47 -29.95
N ASN A 306 0.43 -6.16 -29.83
CA ASN A 306 1.16 -5.33 -30.77
C ASN A 306 1.10 -5.87 -32.20
N LYS A 307 1.11 -7.21 -32.35
CA LYS A 307 0.97 -7.88 -33.64
C LYS A 307 -0.41 -7.68 -34.29
N PHE A 308 -1.46 -7.49 -33.50
CA PHE A 308 -2.84 -7.29 -33.97
C PHE A 308 -3.32 -5.83 -33.85
N SER A 309 -2.57 -4.95 -33.16
CA SER A 309 -2.97 -3.58 -32.82
C SER A 309 -2.67 -2.55 -33.89
N ASP A 310 -1.85 -2.86 -34.92
CA ASP A 310 -1.58 -1.96 -36.05
C ASP A 310 -2.86 -1.47 -36.77
N LYS A 311 -4.03 -2.03 -36.44
CA LYS A 311 -5.35 -1.62 -36.94
C LYS A 311 -6.23 -0.83 -35.97
N HIS A 312 -5.94 -0.71 -34.66
CA HIS A 312 -6.89 -0.15 -33.68
C HIS A 312 -6.25 0.66 -32.54
N ASN A 313 -6.86 1.81 -32.23
CA ASN A 313 -6.47 2.70 -31.12
C ASN A 313 -6.89 2.10 -29.76
N ILE A 314 -6.05 1.27 -29.16
CA ILE A 314 -6.31 0.62 -27.87
C ILE A 314 -5.50 1.32 -26.78
N ASN A 315 -6.19 1.74 -25.74
CA ASN A 315 -5.60 2.40 -24.59
C ASN A 315 -5.35 1.36 -23.49
N VAL A 316 -4.08 1.12 -23.16
CA VAL A 316 -3.69 0.10 -22.16
C VAL A 316 -3.12 0.75 -20.90
N ALA A 317 -3.56 0.29 -19.73
CA ALA A 317 -2.93 0.57 -18.45
C ALA A 317 -2.47 -0.75 -17.82
N VAL A 318 -1.18 -0.83 -17.47
CA VAL A 318 -0.62 -1.98 -16.75
C VAL A 318 -0.53 -1.65 -15.26
N LEU A 319 -1.19 -2.46 -14.45
CA LEU A 319 -1.27 -2.36 -13.01
C LEU A 319 -0.45 -3.50 -12.37
N ARG A 320 0.49 -3.14 -11.51
CA ARG A 320 1.43 -4.03 -10.84
C ARG A 320 0.99 -4.24 -9.39
N PRO A 321 0.46 -5.41 -9.03
CA PRO A 321 0.03 -5.68 -7.66
C PRO A 321 1.24 -5.80 -6.73
N LYS A 322 1.31 -4.93 -5.72
CA LYS A 322 2.36 -4.94 -4.67
C LYS A 322 2.16 -6.13 -3.74
N SER A 323 2.52 -7.31 -4.23
CA SER A 323 2.13 -8.61 -3.68
C SER A 323 3.29 -9.61 -3.61
N LEU A 324 4.53 -9.17 -3.83
CA LEU A 324 5.73 -9.99 -3.70
C LEU A 324 6.56 -9.56 -2.49
N VAL A 325 7.01 -10.52 -1.69
CA VAL A 325 7.99 -10.32 -0.63
C VAL A 325 9.33 -10.89 -1.09
N VAL A 326 10.40 -10.11 -0.97
CA VAL A 326 11.75 -10.56 -1.30
C VAL A 326 12.54 -10.73 -0.01
N GLY A 327 12.86 -11.97 0.32
CA GLY A 327 13.81 -12.28 1.38
C GLY A 327 15.23 -12.09 0.88
N ILE A 328 16.03 -11.24 1.52
CA ILE A 328 17.40 -10.94 1.08
C ILE A 328 18.39 -11.22 2.20
N GLY A 329 19.50 -11.89 1.89
CA GLY A 329 20.65 -12.02 2.76
C GLY A 329 21.95 -11.76 1.99
N CYS A 330 22.75 -10.80 2.43
CA CYS A 330 24.06 -10.52 1.83
C CYS A 330 25.23 -10.68 2.81
N ASN A 331 26.48 -10.48 2.35
CA ASN A 331 27.60 -10.23 3.27
C ASN A 331 27.53 -8.79 3.81
N LYS A 332 28.42 -8.44 4.75
CA LYS A 332 28.50 -7.08 5.29
C LYS A 332 29.05 -6.12 4.22
N ASN A 333 28.52 -4.89 4.16
CA ASN A 333 28.94 -3.84 3.23
C ASN A 333 28.74 -4.22 1.75
N THR A 334 27.70 -5.01 1.44
CA THR A 334 27.39 -5.34 0.04
C THR A 334 26.76 -4.13 -0.63
N ASP A 335 27.28 -3.76 -1.80
CA ASP A 335 26.83 -2.57 -2.51
C ASP A 335 25.41 -2.73 -3.07
N PHE A 336 24.69 -1.61 -3.17
CA PHE A 336 23.35 -1.57 -3.72
C PHE A 336 23.28 -2.12 -5.15
N ASN A 337 24.26 -1.81 -6.00
CA ASN A 337 24.26 -2.28 -7.39
C ASN A 337 24.41 -3.80 -7.46
N GLU A 338 25.22 -4.41 -6.60
CA GLU A 338 25.35 -5.87 -6.54
C GLU A 338 24.01 -6.53 -6.14
N VAL A 339 23.29 -5.95 -5.18
CA VAL A 339 21.96 -6.41 -4.78
C VAL A 339 20.95 -6.23 -5.92
N GLU A 340 20.90 -5.03 -6.51
CA GLU A 340 19.95 -4.68 -7.56
C GLU A 340 20.14 -5.53 -8.81
N GLU A 341 21.36 -5.64 -9.33
CA GLU A 341 21.65 -6.42 -10.52
C GLU A 341 21.29 -7.89 -10.33
N PHE A 342 21.64 -8.45 -9.16
CA PHE A 342 21.33 -9.84 -8.88
C PHE A 342 19.82 -10.08 -8.75
N VAL A 343 19.12 -9.31 -7.92
CA VAL A 343 17.68 -9.50 -7.73
C VAL A 343 16.91 -9.23 -9.03
N SER A 344 17.30 -8.22 -9.81
CA SER A 344 16.73 -7.95 -11.14
C SER A 344 16.91 -9.15 -12.07
N SER A 345 18.13 -9.70 -12.16
CA SER A 345 18.40 -10.86 -13.03
C SER A 345 17.58 -12.09 -12.67
N VAL A 346 17.33 -12.32 -11.37
CA VAL A 346 16.48 -13.42 -10.91
C VAL A 346 15.01 -13.11 -11.21
N PHE A 347 14.55 -11.86 -11.03
CA PHE A 347 13.19 -11.48 -11.40
C PHE A 347 12.93 -11.63 -12.89
N ASP A 348 13.90 -11.26 -13.74
CA ASP A 348 13.83 -11.44 -15.18
C ASP A 348 13.78 -12.93 -15.58
N GLU A 349 14.62 -13.78 -14.96
CA GLU A 349 14.62 -15.25 -15.17
C GLU A 349 13.23 -15.85 -14.91
N TYR A 350 12.51 -15.36 -13.90
CA TYR A 350 11.18 -15.82 -13.50
C TYR A 350 10.04 -15.03 -14.15
N ASN A 351 10.36 -14.09 -15.05
CA ASN A 351 9.43 -13.14 -15.65
C ASN A 351 8.53 -12.45 -14.61
N LEU A 352 9.11 -11.86 -13.57
CA LEU A 352 8.42 -11.11 -12.52
C LEU A 352 8.86 -9.65 -12.53
N SER A 353 7.91 -8.74 -12.32
CA SER A 353 8.20 -7.30 -12.25
C SER A 353 8.64 -6.90 -10.85
N LEU A 354 9.77 -6.19 -10.74
CA LEU A 354 10.20 -5.56 -9.50
C LEU A 354 9.19 -4.53 -8.96
N ASN A 355 8.34 -3.97 -9.83
CA ASN A 355 7.25 -3.10 -9.43
C ASN A 355 6.18 -3.83 -8.59
N CYS A 356 6.16 -5.17 -8.57
CA CYS A 356 5.28 -5.97 -7.73
C CYS A 356 5.84 -6.24 -6.32
N VAL A 357 7.08 -5.83 -6.03
CA VAL A 357 7.68 -5.96 -4.69
C VAL A 357 6.89 -5.10 -3.70
N ARG A 358 6.23 -5.75 -2.75
CA ARG A 358 5.57 -5.12 -1.61
C ARG A 358 6.60 -4.68 -0.59
N ASN A 359 7.49 -5.58 -0.19
CA ASN A 359 8.48 -5.33 0.85
C ASN A 359 9.66 -6.30 0.77
N ILE A 360 10.72 -5.92 1.47
CA ILE A 360 11.89 -6.77 1.70
C ILE A 360 11.78 -7.40 3.09
N ALA A 361 12.36 -8.58 3.27
CA ALA A 361 12.44 -9.25 4.56
C ALA A 361 13.87 -9.76 4.80
N THR A 362 14.42 -9.51 5.98
CA THR A 362 15.77 -9.95 6.34
C THR A 362 15.93 -10.13 7.85
N ILE A 363 17.12 -10.51 8.29
CA ILE A 363 17.44 -10.64 9.71
C ILE A 363 17.83 -9.30 10.33
N ASP A 364 17.46 -9.06 11.59
CA ASP A 364 17.67 -7.81 12.35
C ASP A 364 19.12 -7.29 12.39
N ILE A 365 20.11 -8.17 12.41
CA ILE A 365 21.53 -7.79 12.36
C ILE A 365 21.89 -7.03 11.07
N LYS A 366 21.04 -7.09 10.04
CA LYS A 366 21.18 -6.35 8.76
C LYS A 366 20.43 -5.03 8.71
N LYS A 367 19.91 -4.53 9.84
CA LYS A 367 19.18 -3.26 9.90
C LYS A 367 19.93 -2.04 9.35
N ASP A 368 21.26 -2.06 9.42
CA ASP A 368 22.13 -0.96 8.98
C ASP A 368 22.80 -1.26 7.62
N GLU A 369 22.36 -2.31 6.90
CA GLU A 369 22.98 -2.73 5.64
C GLU A 369 22.49 -1.87 4.47
N GLY A 370 23.33 -0.92 4.05
CA GLY A 370 22.99 0.10 3.06
C GLY A 370 22.49 -0.44 1.72
N GLY A 371 23.03 -1.56 1.22
CA GLY A 371 22.58 -2.18 -0.03
C GLY A 371 21.14 -2.68 0.04
N ILE A 372 20.74 -3.33 1.14
CA ILE A 372 19.38 -3.83 1.37
C ILE A 372 18.41 -2.67 1.55
N LEU A 373 18.79 -1.67 2.36
CA LEU A 373 17.95 -0.51 2.60
C LEU A 373 17.67 0.24 1.30
N LYS A 374 18.71 0.59 0.52
CA LYS A 374 18.54 1.29 -0.77
C LYS A 374 17.66 0.50 -1.75
N PHE A 375 17.79 -0.83 -1.79
CA PHE A 375 16.91 -1.69 -2.59
C PHE A 375 15.45 -1.63 -2.11
N GLY A 376 15.25 -1.70 -0.78
CA GLY A 376 13.94 -1.49 -0.18
C GLY A 376 13.35 -0.11 -0.49
N GLU A 377 14.17 0.94 -0.53
CA GLU A 377 13.78 2.31 -0.83
C GLU A 377 13.28 2.48 -2.27
N LYS A 378 13.92 1.76 -3.21
CA LYS A 378 13.62 1.85 -4.64
C LYS A 378 12.41 1.00 -5.04
N TYR A 379 12.27 -0.22 -4.52
CA TYR A 379 11.28 -1.18 -5.00
C TYR A 379 10.20 -1.56 -3.99
N GLY A 380 10.58 -1.61 -2.70
CA GLY A 380 9.70 -1.99 -1.61
C GLY A 380 8.95 -0.79 -1.00
N LYS A 381 7.88 -1.10 -0.26
CA LYS A 381 7.20 -0.14 0.62
C LYS A 381 7.88 -0.08 1.99
N PHE A 382 8.49 -1.20 2.39
CA PHE A 382 9.13 -1.36 3.67
C PHE A 382 10.16 -2.50 3.70
N VAL A 383 10.90 -2.57 4.81
CA VAL A 383 11.78 -3.69 5.16
C VAL A 383 11.34 -4.27 6.51
N ASP A 384 11.11 -5.58 6.54
CA ASP A 384 10.87 -6.35 7.76
C ASP A 384 12.18 -6.93 8.27
N PHE A 385 12.37 -6.85 9.59
CA PHE A 385 13.49 -7.45 10.29
C PHE A 385 13.01 -8.50 11.28
N TYR A 386 13.59 -9.69 11.21
CA TYR A 386 13.30 -10.81 12.11
C TYR A 386 14.51 -11.15 12.96
N SER A 387 14.28 -11.53 14.21
CA SER A 387 15.34 -12.05 15.08
C SER A 387 15.73 -13.48 14.67
N LYS A 388 16.91 -13.92 15.08
CA LYS A 388 17.35 -15.31 14.86
C LYS A 388 16.41 -16.33 15.53
N GLU A 389 15.79 -15.97 16.66
CA GLU A 389 14.82 -16.83 17.36
C GLU A 389 13.57 -17.02 16.52
N GLU A 390 12.97 -15.93 16.01
CA GLU A 390 11.78 -15.99 15.15
C GLU A 390 12.03 -16.84 13.90
N ILE A 391 13.19 -16.63 13.26
CA ILE A 391 13.59 -17.37 12.07
C ILE A 391 13.77 -18.87 12.38
N ASN A 392 14.49 -19.20 13.45
CA ASN A 392 14.77 -20.59 13.80
C ASN A 392 13.51 -21.33 14.27
N GLU A 393 12.62 -20.66 15.01
CA GLU A 393 11.32 -21.20 15.42
C GLU A 393 10.43 -21.49 14.20
N PHE A 394 10.41 -20.57 13.23
CA PHE A 394 9.70 -20.78 11.97
C PHE A 394 10.25 -21.98 11.20
N ILE A 395 11.57 -22.09 11.08
CA ILE A 395 12.24 -23.24 10.46
C ILE A 395 11.82 -24.53 11.17
N ASP A 396 11.85 -24.54 12.51
CA ASP A 396 11.52 -25.72 13.29
C ASP A 396 10.07 -26.18 13.11
N LYS A 397 9.13 -25.24 13.01
CA LYS A 397 7.71 -25.54 12.74
C LYS A 397 7.45 -26.08 11.33
N ASN A 398 8.30 -25.75 10.36
CA ASN A 398 8.07 -26.04 8.93
C ASN A 398 9.00 -27.12 8.34
N LYS A 399 9.76 -27.85 9.17
CA LYS A 399 10.69 -28.92 8.76
C LYS A 399 10.06 -30.16 8.12
N SER A 400 8.78 -30.41 8.37
CA SER A 400 8.13 -31.68 8.04
C SER A 400 7.23 -31.63 6.79
N GLY A 401 7.22 -30.52 6.05
CA GLY A 401 6.23 -30.26 5.00
C GLY A 401 6.69 -30.41 3.54
N GLY A 402 7.96 -30.72 3.27
CA GLY A 402 8.54 -30.73 1.92
C GLY A 402 8.06 -31.87 1.04
N ASN A 403 6.79 -31.87 0.64
CA ASN A 403 6.33 -32.64 -0.52
C ASN A 403 6.55 -31.78 -1.76
N ASN A 404 7.48 -32.22 -2.64
CA ASN A 404 7.58 -31.70 -4.00
C ASN A 404 6.28 -32.05 -4.74
N LEU A 405 5.35 -31.11 -4.89
CA LEU A 405 4.25 -31.29 -5.85
C LEU A 405 4.81 -31.09 -7.27
N LEU A 406 5.05 -32.19 -7.97
CA LEU A 406 5.27 -32.16 -9.42
C LEU A 406 3.94 -31.83 -10.10
N VAL A 407 3.73 -30.57 -10.48
CA VAL A 407 2.59 -30.20 -11.34
C VAL A 407 3.02 -30.34 -12.80
N HIS A 408 2.66 -31.47 -13.40
CA HIS A 408 2.81 -31.71 -14.84
C HIS A 408 1.77 -30.88 -15.63
N SER A 409 2.21 -30.04 -16.57
CA SER A 409 1.48 -29.84 -17.83
C SER A 409 2.38 -29.23 -18.91
N SER A 410 2.81 -30.08 -19.85
CA SER A 410 3.13 -29.88 -21.27
C SER A 410 3.82 -28.58 -21.75
N LEU A 411 5.01 -28.79 -22.32
CA LEU A 411 5.91 -27.89 -23.04
C LEU A 411 5.28 -27.06 -24.18
N ARG A 412 5.78 -25.81 -24.36
CA ARG A 412 6.45 -25.34 -25.59
C ARG A 412 7.24 -24.04 -25.33
N GLN A 413 8.51 -24.07 -25.73
CA GLN A 413 9.53 -23.01 -25.88
C GLN A 413 9.36 -21.70 -25.08
N GLY A 414 10.23 -21.48 -24.08
CA GLY A 414 10.60 -20.14 -23.61
C GLY A 414 10.32 -19.79 -22.14
N HIS A 415 9.54 -20.58 -21.41
CA HIS A 415 9.16 -20.24 -20.03
C HIS A 415 9.85 -21.10 -18.99
N ALA A 416 10.59 -20.46 -18.08
CA ALA A 416 11.19 -21.11 -16.93
C ALA A 416 10.12 -21.86 -16.12
N LEU A 417 10.33 -23.16 -15.94
CA LEU A 417 9.56 -24.01 -15.03
C LEU A 417 9.73 -23.50 -13.60
N THR A 418 8.76 -22.77 -13.06
CA THR A 418 8.69 -22.46 -11.63
C THR A 418 8.19 -23.69 -10.89
N ILE A 419 9.10 -24.43 -10.25
CA ILE A 419 8.76 -25.44 -9.24
C ILE A 419 8.36 -24.65 -7.98
N ALA A 420 7.07 -24.62 -7.65
CA ALA A 420 6.62 -24.11 -6.36
C ALA A 420 6.98 -25.14 -5.28
N GLN A 421 7.71 -24.71 -4.26
CA GLN A 421 8.02 -25.53 -3.09
C GLN A 421 7.14 -25.09 -1.91
N THR A 422 6.50 -26.07 -1.26
CA THR A 422 5.81 -25.86 0.01
C THR A 422 6.83 -25.86 1.14
N GLY A 423 6.82 -24.81 1.95
CA GLY A 423 7.78 -24.61 3.03
C GLY A 423 9.14 -24.09 2.58
N ILE A 424 10.12 -24.17 3.48
CA ILE A 424 11.53 -23.87 3.20
C ILE A 424 12.16 -24.99 2.38
N SER A 425 13.19 -24.67 1.58
CA SER A 425 13.93 -25.69 0.84
C SER A 425 14.57 -26.71 1.78
N ALA A 426 14.77 -27.95 1.31
CA ALA A 426 15.43 -28.99 2.10
C ALA A 426 16.79 -28.52 2.64
N GLU A 427 17.57 -27.77 1.85
CA GLU A 427 18.85 -27.16 2.26
C GLU A 427 18.68 -26.15 3.40
N ALA A 428 17.66 -25.28 3.33
CA ALA A 428 17.38 -24.30 4.37
C ALA A 428 16.84 -24.92 5.68
N GLY A 429 16.23 -26.12 5.60
CA GLY A 429 15.77 -26.87 6.76
C GLY A 429 16.87 -27.60 7.53
N ILE A 430 18.08 -27.74 6.97
CA ILE A 430 19.21 -28.41 7.62
C ILE A 430 19.74 -27.56 8.77
N ARG A 431 19.76 -28.11 9.99
CA ARG A 431 20.44 -27.50 11.13
C ARG A 431 21.96 -27.64 10.98
N ASN A 432 22.56 -26.80 10.16
CA ASN A 432 24.00 -26.76 9.99
C ASN A 432 24.62 -25.61 10.81
N THR A 433 24.99 -25.92 12.05
CA THR A 433 25.68 -24.97 12.95
C THR A 433 27.09 -24.59 12.47
N LYS A 434 27.66 -25.36 11.52
CA LYS A 434 28.95 -25.06 10.90
C LYS A 434 28.83 -24.10 9.71
N SER A 435 27.62 -23.83 9.22
CA SER A 435 27.39 -22.94 8.08
C SER A 435 27.84 -21.51 8.35
N LEU A 436 28.25 -20.81 7.29
CA LEU A 436 28.66 -19.40 7.40
C LEU A 436 27.51 -18.53 7.92
N CYS A 437 26.29 -18.78 7.46
CA CYS A 437 25.08 -18.10 7.93
C CYS A 437 24.96 -18.24 9.46
N TYR A 438 24.90 -19.47 9.97
CA TYR A 438 24.73 -19.72 11.41
C TYR A 438 25.84 -19.09 12.25
N LYS A 439 27.10 -19.15 11.80
CA LYS A 439 28.22 -18.52 12.52
C LYS A 439 28.10 -17.00 12.63
N HIS A 440 27.52 -16.33 11.63
CA HIS A 440 27.41 -14.87 11.59
C HIS A 440 26.10 -14.34 12.16
N THR A 441 25.01 -15.10 12.02
CA THR A 441 23.66 -14.63 12.34
C THR A 441 23.00 -15.41 13.48
N GLY A 442 23.49 -16.62 13.78
CA GLY A 442 22.81 -17.56 14.67
C GLY A 442 21.56 -18.22 14.06
N ALA A 443 21.20 -17.88 12.81
CA ALA A 443 20.09 -18.47 12.09
C ALA A 443 20.58 -19.52 11.07
N TYR A 444 19.83 -20.61 10.89
CA TYR A 444 20.22 -21.67 9.95
C TYR A 444 20.07 -21.26 8.47
N SER A 445 19.11 -20.40 8.17
CA SER A 445 18.86 -19.78 6.86
C SER A 445 18.20 -18.42 7.09
N VAL A 446 18.28 -17.50 6.12
CA VAL A 446 17.70 -16.15 6.25
C VAL A 446 16.68 -15.86 5.16
N CYS A 447 17.07 -15.86 3.87
CA CYS A 447 16.23 -15.34 2.80
C CYS A 447 14.87 -16.07 2.66
N GLU A 448 14.87 -17.41 2.66
CA GLU A 448 13.63 -18.19 2.54
C GLU A 448 12.67 -18.04 3.73
N PRO A 449 13.09 -18.29 4.99
CA PRO A 449 12.20 -18.15 6.13
C PRO A 449 11.70 -16.71 6.30
N CYS A 450 12.53 -15.69 6.04
CA CYS A 450 12.10 -14.29 6.09
C CYS A 450 11.05 -13.97 5.03
N ALA A 451 11.21 -14.48 3.79
CA ALA A 451 10.21 -14.28 2.73
C ALA A 451 8.86 -14.91 3.11
N LEU A 452 8.86 -16.13 3.65
CA LEU A 452 7.64 -16.83 4.08
C LEU A 452 7.00 -16.18 5.30
N LEU A 453 7.78 -15.83 6.33
CA LEU A 453 7.30 -15.14 7.53
C LEU A 453 6.58 -13.84 7.17
N SER A 454 7.22 -13.00 6.36
CA SER A 454 6.68 -11.68 5.99
C SER A 454 5.51 -11.76 5.00
N SER A 455 5.54 -12.71 4.07
CA SER A 455 4.41 -12.93 3.16
C SER A 455 3.21 -13.59 3.84
N LYS A 456 3.44 -14.23 5.00
CA LYS A 456 2.53 -15.14 5.69
C LYS A 456 2.13 -16.35 4.83
N ASN A 457 2.82 -16.58 3.72
CA ASN A 457 2.53 -17.66 2.80
C ASN A 457 3.20 -18.97 3.24
N LYS A 458 2.69 -20.07 2.69
CA LYS A 458 3.28 -21.40 2.86
C LYS A 458 4.21 -21.77 1.72
N GLU A 459 4.17 -21.06 0.59
CA GLU A 459 4.89 -21.42 -0.63
C GLU A 459 5.85 -20.33 -1.09
N LEU A 460 7.03 -20.75 -1.54
CA LEU A 460 8.00 -19.91 -2.22
C LEU A 460 7.69 -19.87 -3.72
N LEU A 461 7.67 -18.66 -4.29
CA LEU A 461 7.68 -18.47 -5.75
C LEU A 461 9.08 -18.68 -6.31
N ILE A 462 10.10 -18.22 -5.58
CA ILE A 462 11.50 -18.35 -5.93
C ILE A 462 12.22 -18.92 -4.71
N CYS A 463 12.76 -20.13 -4.85
CA CYS A 463 13.64 -20.73 -3.86
C CYS A 463 14.98 -19.98 -3.80
N LYS A 464 15.77 -20.21 -2.77
CA LYS A 464 17.06 -19.55 -2.57
C LYS A 464 17.93 -19.57 -3.84
N LYS A 465 18.20 -18.39 -4.37
CA LYS A 465 19.24 -18.14 -5.38
C LYS A 465 20.42 -17.46 -4.71
N LYS A 466 21.63 -17.66 -5.25
CA LYS A 466 22.86 -17.03 -4.76
C LYS A 466 23.73 -16.57 -5.92
N LYS A 467 24.24 -15.33 -5.85
CA LYS A 467 25.31 -14.84 -6.72
C LYS A 467 26.22 -13.93 -5.90
N GLY A 468 27.53 -14.18 -5.97
CA GLY A 468 28.51 -13.41 -5.20
C GLY A 468 28.18 -13.38 -3.71
N ASN A 469 28.01 -12.17 -3.19
CA ASN A 469 27.73 -11.92 -1.78
C ASN A 469 26.25 -11.96 -1.43
N VAL A 470 25.34 -12.10 -2.41
CA VAL A 470 23.90 -11.93 -2.20
C VAL A 470 23.17 -13.26 -2.38
N THR A 471 22.23 -13.51 -1.48
CA THR A 471 21.21 -14.56 -1.55
C THR A 471 19.83 -13.94 -1.53
N MET A 472 18.90 -14.50 -2.31
CA MET A 472 17.52 -14.04 -2.31
C MET A 472 16.54 -15.21 -2.44
N ALA A 473 15.33 -15.02 -1.92
CA ALA A 473 14.16 -15.86 -2.14
C ALA A 473 12.93 -14.94 -2.26
N ALA A 474 11.85 -15.41 -2.89
CA ALA A 474 10.64 -14.62 -3.02
C ALA A 474 9.36 -15.44 -2.79
N ALA A 475 8.37 -14.80 -2.18
CA ALA A 475 7.05 -15.37 -1.92
C ALA A 475 5.95 -14.37 -2.30
N ALA A 476 4.79 -14.87 -2.72
CA ALA A 476 3.60 -14.03 -2.87
C ALA A 476 2.97 -13.76 -1.50
N THR A 477 2.37 -12.60 -1.29
CA THR A 477 1.54 -12.34 -0.10
C THR A 477 0.24 -13.11 -0.16
N MET A 478 -0.28 -13.59 0.97
CA MET A 478 -1.65 -14.13 1.05
C MET A 478 -2.73 -13.08 0.86
#